data_AF-A0A562J918-F1
#
_entry.id   AF-A0A562J918-F1
#
_cell.length_a   1.000
_cell.length_b   1.000
_cell.length_c   1.000
_cell.angle_alpha   90.00
_cell.angle_beta   90.00
_cell.angle_gamma   90.00
#
_symmetry.space_group_name_H-M   'P 1'
#
loop_
_entity.id
_entity.type
_entity.pdbx_description
1 polymer ?
#
loop_
_entity_poly.entity_id
_entity_poly.type
_entity_poly.pdbx_seq_one_letter_code
_entity_poly.pdbx_strand_id
1 'polypeptide(L)'
;MSWREYDRFGNQKFLRVSNRRQDFNFDFHNDSDEEFESPSEVQAQTGRKRDKHRSRSAVRGLSPSACQELADIIGGDVVVTEPACVVQRLRDIDATILDRTTRSPLALPFALSFENGRGMDTLNLGETVILQKEINPFLSELRKRGIIVTALHNHWLFEEPRLMYMHWENVGDPFEFARNSIEAARKVDLF
;
A
#
# COMPACT_ATOMS: atom_id res chain seq x y z
N MET A 1 -35.74 -7.79 -10.90
CA MET A 1 -35.29 -6.68 -10.04
C MET A 1 -35.50 -7.11 -8.59
N SER A 2 -34.43 -7.51 -7.90
CA SER A 2 -34.47 -7.80 -6.46
C SER A 2 -33.90 -6.59 -5.74
N TRP A 3 -34.74 -5.88 -5.00
CA TRP A 3 -34.29 -4.85 -4.07
C TRP A 3 -33.76 -5.56 -2.81
N ARG A 4 -32.51 -5.27 -2.45
CA ARG A 4 -31.88 -5.78 -1.22
C ARG A 4 -32.09 -4.74 -0.13
N GLU A 5 -32.78 -5.12 0.94
CA GLU A 5 -32.93 -4.28 2.13
C GLU A 5 -31.68 -4.37 3.00
N TYR A 6 -31.18 -3.20 3.40
CA TYR A 6 -30.09 -3.03 4.37
C TYR A 6 -30.67 -2.51 5.69
N ASP A 7 -30.11 -2.92 6.82
CA ASP A 7 -30.47 -2.33 8.10
C ASP A 7 -29.90 -0.90 8.24
N ARG A 8 -30.26 -0.22 9.34
CA ARG A 8 -29.83 1.16 9.62
C ARG A 8 -28.32 1.31 9.86
N PHE A 9 -27.59 0.20 9.92
CA PHE A 9 -26.14 0.13 10.06
C PHE A 9 -25.45 -0.36 8.78
N GLY A 10 -26.20 -0.57 7.70
CA GLY A 10 -25.67 -1.03 6.41
C GLY A 10 -25.45 -2.54 6.30
N ASN A 11 -25.93 -3.35 7.25
CA ASN A 11 -25.82 -4.81 7.15
C ASN A 11 -26.98 -5.40 6.36
N GLN A 12 -26.67 -6.35 5.47
CA GLN A 12 -27.67 -7.09 4.72
C GLN A 12 -28.13 -8.33 5.52
N LYS A 13 -29.44 -8.60 5.59
CA LYS A 13 -29.96 -9.83 6.23
C LYS A 13 -29.63 -11.05 5.36
N PHE A 14 -28.57 -11.78 5.69
CA PHE A 14 -28.22 -13.03 5.00
C PHE A 14 -28.98 -14.23 5.59
N LEU A 15 -29.69 -14.98 4.74
CA LEU A 15 -30.05 -16.37 5.02
C LEU A 15 -28.77 -17.21 4.95
N ARG A 16 -28.49 -17.94 6.04
CA ARG A 16 -27.34 -18.84 6.18
C ARG A 16 -27.34 -19.90 5.08
N VAL A 17 -26.28 -19.93 4.27
CA VAL A 17 -25.89 -21.10 3.47
C VAL A 17 -24.53 -21.54 3.98
N SER A 18 -24.43 -22.81 4.40
CA SER A 18 -23.16 -23.42 4.78
C SER A 18 -22.46 -23.98 3.54
N ASN A 19 -21.18 -23.65 3.33
CA ASN A 19 -20.22 -24.64 2.86
C ASN A 19 -18.75 -24.22 3.03
N ARG A 20 -17.98 -25.22 3.48
CA ARG A 20 -16.56 -25.54 3.25
C ARG A 20 -15.51 -24.42 3.35
N ARG A 21 -14.78 -24.41 4.48
CA ARG A 21 -13.54 -23.67 4.68
C ARG A 21 -12.45 -24.19 3.75
N GLN A 22 -11.85 -23.30 2.96
CA GLN A 22 -10.44 -23.41 2.61
C GLN A 22 -9.71 -22.58 3.66
N ASP A 23 -8.95 -23.24 4.52
CA ASP A 23 -8.16 -22.55 5.55
C ASP A 23 -6.98 -21.87 4.85
N PHE A 24 -7.09 -20.56 4.67
CA PHE A 24 -5.97 -19.70 4.28
C PHE A 24 -5.13 -19.42 5.54
N ASN A 25 -4.10 -20.21 5.79
CA ASN A 25 -3.11 -19.87 6.82
C ASN A 25 -2.17 -18.80 6.26
N PHE A 26 -2.37 -17.56 6.71
CA PHE A 26 -1.44 -16.46 6.51
C PHE A 26 -0.42 -16.47 7.63
N ASP A 27 0.80 -16.88 7.32
CA ASP A 27 1.88 -16.93 8.31
C ASP A 27 2.60 -15.57 8.37
N PHE A 28 1.98 -14.63 9.09
CA PHE A 28 2.59 -13.39 9.55
C PHE A 28 3.45 -13.70 10.79
N HIS A 29 4.61 -14.34 10.60
CA HIS A 29 5.57 -14.44 11.70
C HIS A 29 6.08 -13.03 12.03
N ASN A 30 5.69 -12.52 13.19
CA ASN A 30 6.10 -11.24 13.75
C ASN A 30 7.33 -11.50 14.63
N ASP A 31 8.51 -11.09 14.19
CA ASP A 31 9.78 -11.33 14.89
C ASP A 31 10.19 -10.07 15.68
N SER A 32 9.32 -9.61 16.58
CA SER A 32 9.51 -8.37 17.34
C SER A 32 9.04 -8.50 18.80
N ASP A 33 9.75 -9.31 19.58
CA ASP A 33 9.77 -9.21 21.04
C ASP A 33 11.03 -8.41 21.45
N GLU A 34 10.97 -7.09 21.36
CA GLU A 34 11.88 -6.20 22.11
C GLU A 34 11.04 -5.28 23.01
N GLU A 35 11.17 -5.50 24.32
CA GLU A 35 10.50 -4.76 25.37
C GLU A 35 10.90 -3.29 25.38
N PHE A 36 9.91 -2.40 25.37
CA PHE A 36 10.09 -0.96 25.46
C PHE A 36 10.38 -0.54 26.92
N GLU A 37 11.66 -0.36 27.26
CA GLU A 37 12.07 0.32 28.50
C GLU A 37 12.06 1.85 28.32
N SER A 38 11.34 2.55 29.21
CA SER A 38 11.26 4.01 29.25
C SER A 38 12.49 4.62 29.95
N PRO A 39 13.18 5.62 29.37
CA PRO A 39 14.21 6.37 30.10
C PRO A 39 13.65 7.58 30.84
N SER A 40 13.88 7.60 32.15
CA SER A 40 13.74 8.76 33.04
C SER A 40 14.91 9.76 32.90
N GLU A 41 14.56 11.03 33.08
CA GLU A 41 15.37 12.20 33.52
C GLU A 41 16.84 12.35 33.07
N VAL A 42 17.08 13.36 32.21
CA VAL A 42 18.38 14.06 32.15
C VAL A 42 18.18 15.57 32.26
N GLN A 43 19.00 16.15 33.12
CA GLN A 43 18.97 17.51 33.67
C GLN A 43 19.26 18.62 32.65
N ALA A 44 18.74 19.81 33.01
CA ALA A 44 18.93 21.08 32.32
C ALA A 44 20.37 21.63 32.42
N GLN A 45 20.86 22.22 31.32
CA GLN A 45 21.83 23.34 31.25
C GLN A 45 21.90 23.78 29.76
N THR A 46 21.45 24.96 29.32
CA THR A 46 21.98 26.35 29.38
C THR A 46 22.19 26.89 27.94
N GLY A 47 21.76 28.13 27.67
CA GLY A 47 22.36 29.00 26.63
C GLY A 47 21.78 28.99 25.20
N ARG A 48 20.61 29.61 24.96
CA ARG A 48 20.14 29.97 23.60
C ARG A 48 20.73 31.31 23.13
N LYS A 49 21.63 31.30 22.15
CA LYS A 49 21.86 32.46 21.26
C LYS A 49 20.83 32.39 20.12
N ARG A 50 20.12 33.50 19.92
CA ARG A 50 19.13 33.69 18.85
C ARG A 50 19.86 34.05 17.56
N ASP A 51 19.85 33.15 16.58
CA ASP A 51 20.03 33.51 15.18
C ASP A 51 18.69 33.50 14.46
N LYS A 52 18.33 34.68 13.94
CA LYS A 52 17.19 34.92 13.06
C LYS A 52 17.54 34.46 11.65
N HIS A 53 16.51 34.07 10.91
CA HIS A 53 16.46 33.72 9.48
C HIS A 53 16.89 32.30 9.07
N ARG A 54 15.90 31.39 9.01
CA ARG A 54 15.56 30.75 7.73
C ARG A 54 14.11 30.26 7.71
N SER A 55 13.32 30.92 6.86
CA SER A 55 11.99 30.50 6.44
C SER A 55 12.09 29.27 5.53
N ARG A 56 11.28 28.25 5.84
CA ARG A 56 10.53 27.32 4.97
C ARG A 56 10.54 25.89 5.53
N SER A 57 9.38 25.51 6.07
CA SER A 57 8.96 24.12 6.21
C SER A 57 8.94 23.49 4.82
N ALA A 58 10.02 22.81 4.44
CA ALA A 58 10.03 21.94 3.28
C ALA A 58 9.60 20.57 3.78
N VAL A 59 8.42 20.12 3.36
CA VAL A 59 8.13 18.69 3.31
C VAL A 59 9.30 18.08 2.52
N ARG A 60 10.11 17.24 3.16
CA ARG A 60 11.32 16.66 2.56
C ARG A 60 10.89 15.49 1.66
N GLY A 61 10.31 15.81 0.52
CA GLY A 61 9.88 14.85 -0.50
C GLY A 61 10.88 14.73 -1.67
N LEU A 62 10.64 13.74 -2.52
CA LEU A 62 11.32 13.56 -3.81
C LEU A 62 11.05 14.75 -4.75
N SER A 63 11.99 15.05 -5.65
CA SER A 63 11.74 16.07 -6.67
C SER A 63 10.66 15.61 -7.67
N PRO A 64 9.92 16.52 -8.33
CA PRO A 64 8.96 16.16 -9.37
C PRO A 64 9.58 15.30 -10.49
N SER A 65 10.84 15.57 -10.86
CA SER A 65 11.56 14.78 -11.86
C SER A 65 11.84 13.34 -11.41
N ALA A 66 12.23 13.14 -10.14
CA ALA A 66 12.43 11.82 -9.58
C ALA A 66 11.10 11.06 -9.44
N CYS A 67 10.03 11.77 -9.11
CA CYS A 67 8.70 11.18 -9.06
C CYS A 67 8.24 10.67 -10.44
N GLN A 68 8.53 11.43 -11.50
CA GLN A 68 8.27 10.96 -12.87
C GLN A 68 9.10 9.71 -13.22
N GLU A 69 10.38 9.68 -12.87
CA GLU A 69 11.23 8.50 -13.12
C GLU A 69 10.71 7.25 -12.39
N LEU A 70 10.16 7.40 -11.18
CA LEU A 70 9.51 6.30 -10.45
C LEU A 70 8.22 5.83 -11.13
N ALA A 71 7.43 6.74 -11.71
CA ALA A 71 6.26 6.38 -12.50
C ALA A 71 6.66 5.59 -13.77
N ASP A 72 7.74 6.02 -14.43
CA ASP A 72 8.26 5.35 -15.62
C ASP A 72 8.74 3.92 -15.31
N ILE A 73 9.36 3.68 -14.14
CA ILE A 73 9.79 2.33 -13.70
C ILE A 73 8.63 1.35 -13.65
N ILE A 74 7.51 1.76 -13.05
CA ILE A 74 6.34 0.89 -12.96
C ILE A 74 5.55 0.88 -14.27
N GLY A 75 5.78 1.83 -15.19
CA GLY A 75 5.00 2.01 -16.41
C GLY A 75 3.61 2.58 -16.10
N GLY A 76 3.58 3.62 -15.27
CA GLY A 76 2.38 4.32 -14.82
C GLY A 76 2.54 5.83 -14.88
N ASP A 77 1.69 6.52 -14.14
CA ASP A 77 1.61 7.98 -14.11
C ASP A 77 1.87 8.51 -12.69
N VAL A 78 2.31 9.77 -12.61
CA VAL A 78 2.37 10.51 -11.34
C VAL A 78 0.97 10.96 -10.96
N VAL A 79 0.49 10.53 -9.79
CA VAL A 79 -0.83 10.90 -9.26
C VAL A 79 -0.76 12.20 -8.45
N VAL A 80 0.23 12.29 -7.57
CA VAL A 80 0.47 13.46 -6.73
C VAL A 80 1.95 13.54 -6.36
N THR A 81 2.47 14.76 -6.20
CA THR A 81 3.87 15.01 -5.79
C THR A 81 4.00 15.60 -4.39
N GLU A 82 2.91 16.10 -3.80
CA GLU A 82 2.86 16.65 -2.45
C GLU A 82 1.55 16.26 -1.73
N PRO A 83 1.59 15.82 -0.45
CA PRO A 83 2.74 15.79 0.44
C PRO A 83 3.72 14.64 0.21
N ALA A 84 3.33 13.65 -0.60
CA ALA A 84 4.14 12.49 -0.98
C ALA A 84 4.18 12.36 -2.50
N CYS A 85 5.25 11.73 -3.03
CA CYS A 85 5.25 11.28 -4.41
C CYS A 85 4.45 9.97 -4.49
N VAL A 86 3.33 9.99 -5.19
CA VAL A 86 2.52 8.80 -5.45
C VAL A 86 2.47 8.57 -6.96
N VAL A 87 2.85 7.36 -7.35
CA VAL A 87 2.83 6.91 -8.74
C VAL A 87 1.93 5.70 -8.83
N GLN A 88 1.23 5.57 -9.95
CA GLN A 88 0.25 4.52 -10.10
C GLN A 88 0.15 4.05 -11.54
N ARG A 89 -0.01 2.73 -11.69
CA ARG A 89 -0.59 2.13 -12.90
C ARG A 89 -1.84 1.35 -12.55
N LEU A 90 -2.63 1.02 -13.55
CA LEU A 90 -3.85 0.25 -13.35
C LEU A 90 -3.63 -1.23 -13.64
N ARG A 91 -4.23 -2.08 -12.82
CA ARG A 91 -4.38 -3.52 -13.09
C ARG A 91 -5.48 -3.72 -14.13
N ASP A 92 -5.28 -4.65 -15.05
CA ASP A 92 -6.29 -5.04 -16.02
C ASP A 92 -7.10 -6.22 -15.46
N ILE A 93 -8.19 -5.90 -14.77
CA ILE A 93 -9.12 -6.88 -14.20
C ILE A 93 -10.52 -6.50 -14.65
N ASP A 94 -11.26 -7.45 -15.22
CA ASP A 94 -12.67 -7.29 -15.58
C ASP A 94 -13.54 -7.36 -14.32
N ALA A 95 -13.50 -6.29 -13.52
CA ALA A 95 -14.24 -6.18 -12.28
C ALA A 95 -15.53 -5.37 -12.42
N THR A 96 -16.52 -5.74 -11.62
CA THR A 96 -17.81 -5.05 -11.52
C THR A 96 -18.11 -4.64 -10.09
N ILE A 97 -18.70 -3.46 -9.93
CA ILE A 97 -19.24 -2.93 -8.67
C ILE A 97 -20.68 -2.49 -8.98
N LEU A 98 -21.66 -2.93 -8.19
CA LEU A 98 -23.08 -2.70 -8.46
C LEU A 98 -23.48 -3.11 -9.90
N ASP A 99 -22.98 -4.25 -10.38
CA ASP A 99 -23.19 -4.77 -11.74
C ASP A 99 -22.76 -3.80 -12.86
N ARG A 100 -21.77 -2.93 -12.58
CA ARG A 100 -21.16 -2.03 -13.56
C ARG A 100 -19.67 -2.25 -13.61
N THR A 101 -19.13 -2.42 -14.82
CA THR A 101 -17.69 -2.55 -15.03
C THR A 101 -16.96 -1.31 -14.51
N THR A 102 -15.89 -1.53 -13.77
CA THR A 102 -15.02 -0.46 -13.27
C THR A 102 -13.65 -0.53 -13.94
N ARG A 103 -13.12 0.65 -14.29
CA ARG A 103 -11.72 0.87 -14.68
C ARG A 103 -11.06 1.93 -13.80
N SER A 104 -11.70 2.22 -12.66
CA SER A 104 -11.31 3.34 -11.80
C SER A 104 -9.97 3.07 -11.11
N PRO A 105 -9.08 4.08 -11.02
CA PRO A 105 -7.91 4.06 -10.15
C PRO A 105 -8.23 3.73 -8.69
N LEU A 106 -9.46 4.00 -8.23
CA LEU A 106 -9.94 3.67 -6.88
C LEU A 106 -10.25 2.19 -6.67
N ALA A 107 -10.37 1.40 -7.75
CA ALA A 107 -10.72 -0.01 -7.67
C ALA A 107 -9.61 -0.91 -8.18
N LEU A 108 -8.84 -0.45 -9.17
CA LEU A 108 -7.80 -1.25 -9.82
C LEU A 108 -6.37 -0.69 -9.67
N PRO A 109 -5.96 -0.17 -8.49
CA PRO A 109 -4.63 0.39 -8.34
C PRO A 109 -3.54 -0.69 -8.36
N PHE A 110 -2.39 -0.32 -8.92
CA PHE A 110 -1.06 -0.72 -8.45
C PHE A 110 -0.31 0.59 -8.22
N ALA A 111 -0.23 1.01 -6.97
CA ALA A 111 0.26 2.31 -6.57
C ALA A 111 1.47 2.15 -5.63
N LEU A 112 2.45 3.03 -5.79
CA LEU A 112 3.57 3.18 -4.88
C LEU A 112 3.61 4.62 -4.37
N SER A 113 3.92 4.80 -3.09
CA SER A 113 4.09 6.09 -2.44
C SER A 113 5.47 6.18 -1.82
N PHE A 114 6.04 7.39 -1.86
CA PHE A 114 7.40 7.67 -1.42
C PHE A 114 7.42 8.99 -0.64
N GLU A 115 7.78 8.94 0.63
CA GLU A 115 7.73 10.11 1.51
C GLU A 115 8.76 10.09 2.66
N ASN A 116 8.79 11.21 3.39
CA ASN A 116 9.46 11.34 4.69
C ASN A 116 10.93 10.92 4.72
N GLY A 117 11.70 11.18 3.65
CA GLY A 117 13.11 10.77 3.59
C GLY A 117 13.88 11.27 2.37
N ARG A 118 15.17 10.90 2.29
CA ARG A 118 16.03 11.16 1.12
C ARG A 118 16.90 9.94 0.82
N GLY A 119 16.89 9.48 -0.43
CA GLY A 119 17.74 8.37 -0.86
C GLY A 119 17.38 7.10 -0.11
N MET A 120 18.33 6.54 0.65
CA MET A 120 18.17 5.26 1.35
C MET A 120 17.30 5.31 2.62
N ASP A 121 16.81 6.48 2.99
CA ASP A 121 15.99 6.69 4.21
C ASP A 121 14.54 7.07 3.85
N THR A 122 14.08 6.73 2.65
CA THR A 122 12.71 7.04 2.21
C THR A 122 11.74 5.99 2.74
N LEU A 123 10.61 6.44 3.30
CA LEU A 123 9.46 5.59 3.60
C LEU A 123 8.76 5.26 2.29
N ASN A 124 8.75 3.98 1.93
CA ASN A 124 8.14 3.50 0.71
C ASN A 124 6.95 2.61 1.06
N LEU A 125 5.80 2.91 0.44
CA LEU A 125 4.55 2.18 0.63
C LEU A 125 4.05 1.70 -0.72
N GLY A 126 3.39 0.55 -0.75
CA GLY A 126 2.77 0.00 -1.94
C GLY A 126 1.38 -0.55 -1.66
N GLU A 127 0.48 -0.38 -2.62
CA GLU A 127 -0.85 -0.96 -2.64
C GLU A 127 -1.14 -1.55 -4.02
N THR A 128 -1.75 -2.73 -4.07
CA THR A 128 -2.39 -3.22 -5.30
C THR A 128 -3.70 -3.91 -5.00
N VAL A 129 -4.65 -3.77 -5.92
CA VAL A 129 -5.73 -4.74 -6.03
C VAL A 129 -5.13 -6.10 -6.41
N ILE A 130 -5.66 -7.17 -5.84
CA ILE A 130 -5.17 -8.52 -6.02
C ILE A 130 -6.33 -9.52 -5.96
N LEU A 131 -6.29 -10.53 -6.85
CA LEU A 131 -7.24 -11.63 -6.83
C LEU A 131 -6.80 -12.68 -5.80
N GLN A 132 -7.74 -13.43 -5.23
CA GLN A 132 -7.43 -14.41 -4.17
C GLN A 132 -6.33 -15.42 -4.55
N LYS A 133 -6.31 -15.85 -5.82
CA LYS A 133 -5.30 -16.78 -6.35
C LYS A 133 -3.89 -16.18 -6.47
N GLU A 134 -3.79 -14.85 -6.55
CA GLU A 134 -2.54 -14.11 -6.76
C GLU A 134 -1.83 -13.76 -5.43
N ILE A 135 -2.56 -13.83 -4.32
CA ILE A 135 -2.11 -13.37 -2.99
C ILE A 135 -0.80 -14.04 -2.57
N ASN A 136 -0.79 -15.37 -2.42
CA ASN A 136 0.40 -16.07 -1.93
C ASN A 136 1.59 -15.99 -2.90
N PRO A 137 1.41 -16.12 -4.23
CA PRO A 137 2.48 -15.87 -5.19
C PRO A 137 3.10 -14.48 -5.02
N PHE A 138 2.30 -13.41 -5.02
CA PHE A 138 2.82 -12.05 -4.96
C PHE A 138 3.49 -11.75 -3.62
N LEU A 139 2.84 -12.13 -2.51
CA LEU A 139 3.40 -12.00 -1.15
C LEU A 139 4.77 -12.70 -1.05
N SER A 140 4.89 -13.90 -1.62
CA SER A 140 6.16 -14.65 -1.60
C SER A 140 7.26 -13.92 -2.39
N GLU A 141 6.93 -13.35 -3.54
CA GLU A 141 7.87 -12.61 -4.37
C GLU A 141 8.32 -11.29 -3.72
N LEU A 142 7.44 -10.60 -2.99
CA LEU A 142 7.80 -9.43 -2.19
C LEU A 142 8.76 -9.82 -1.04
N ARG A 143 8.43 -10.86 -0.28
CA ARG A 143 9.28 -11.33 0.84
C ARG A 143 10.67 -11.77 0.41
N LYS A 144 10.80 -12.44 -0.76
CA LYS A 144 12.11 -12.80 -1.33
C LYS A 144 12.99 -11.59 -1.63
N ARG A 145 12.40 -10.42 -1.83
CA ARG A 145 13.08 -9.14 -2.09
C ARG A 145 13.27 -8.30 -0.81
N GLY A 146 13.01 -8.88 0.37
CA GLY A 146 13.15 -8.18 1.65
C GLY A 146 12.08 -7.11 1.89
N ILE A 147 10.97 -7.14 1.15
CA ILE A 147 9.86 -6.20 1.33
C ILE A 147 8.85 -6.78 2.33
N ILE A 148 8.41 -5.95 3.28
CA ILE A 148 7.47 -6.35 4.33
C ILE A 148 6.05 -6.22 3.78
N VAL A 149 5.24 -7.27 3.92
CA VAL A 149 3.80 -7.23 3.60
C VAL A 149 3.02 -7.08 4.90
N THR A 150 2.30 -5.96 5.06
CA THR A 150 1.71 -5.56 6.34
C THR A 150 0.20 -5.71 6.41
N ALA A 151 -0.51 -5.66 5.27
CA ALA A 151 -1.96 -5.85 5.28
C ALA A 151 -2.50 -6.55 4.04
N LEU A 152 -3.61 -7.26 4.26
CA LEU A 152 -4.46 -7.84 3.23
C LEU A 152 -5.92 -7.66 3.64
N HIS A 153 -6.69 -6.93 2.84
CA HIS A 153 -8.09 -6.62 3.15
C HIS A 153 -8.92 -6.37 1.89
N ASN A 154 -10.18 -5.96 2.02
CA ASN A 154 -11.07 -5.62 0.91
C ASN A 154 -11.61 -4.19 1.03
N HIS A 155 -11.69 -3.45 -0.08
CA HIS A 155 -12.32 -2.13 -0.12
C HIS A 155 -13.81 -2.19 -0.45
N TRP A 156 -14.23 -3.20 -1.21
CA TRP A 156 -15.59 -3.34 -1.73
C TRP A 156 -16.32 -4.52 -1.11
N LEU A 157 -17.64 -4.41 -1.12
CA LEU A 157 -18.56 -5.49 -0.81
C LEU A 157 -19.33 -5.84 -2.08
N PHE A 158 -19.47 -7.14 -2.35
CA PHE A 158 -20.27 -7.70 -3.45
C PHE A 158 -19.78 -7.31 -4.86
N GLU A 159 -18.51 -6.94 -4.98
CA GLU A 159 -17.81 -6.85 -6.25
C GLU A 159 -17.55 -8.24 -6.85
N GLU A 160 -17.46 -8.32 -8.17
CA GLU A 160 -17.15 -9.56 -8.90
C GLU A 160 -16.08 -9.27 -9.98
N PRO A 161 -14.95 -10.00 -10.02
CA PRO A 161 -14.54 -11.04 -9.07
C PRO A 161 -14.19 -10.44 -7.70
N ARG A 162 -14.07 -11.30 -6.67
CA ARG A 162 -13.64 -10.86 -5.34
C ARG A 162 -12.31 -10.12 -5.42
N LEU A 163 -12.33 -8.82 -5.09
CA LEU A 163 -11.16 -7.96 -5.07
C LEU A 163 -10.63 -7.86 -3.63
N MET A 164 -9.36 -8.22 -3.47
CA MET A 164 -8.60 -7.99 -2.24
C MET A 164 -7.54 -6.92 -2.52
N TYR A 165 -6.93 -6.38 -1.47
CA TYR A 165 -5.94 -5.31 -1.53
C TYR A 165 -4.80 -5.69 -0.61
N MET A 166 -3.59 -5.69 -1.16
CA MET A 166 -2.37 -5.98 -0.42
C MET A 166 -1.58 -4.70 -0.23
N HIS A 167 -1.04 -4.54 0.98
CA HIS A 167 -0.18 -3.43 1.37
C HIS A 167 1.20 -3.95 1.73
N TRP A 168 2.24 -3.25 1.28
CA TRP A 168 3.62 -3.56 1.59
C TRP A 168 4.46 -2.31 1.76
N GLU A 169 5.56 -2.43 2.50
CA GLU A 169 6.38 -1.29 2.90
C GLU A 169 7.85 -1.66 3.11
N ASN A 170 8.70 -0.65 3.05
CA ASN A 170 10.03 -0.66 3.65
C ASN A 170 10.52 0.78 3.89
N VAL A 171 11.65 0.90 4.57
CA VAL A 171 12.49 2.10 4.53
C VAL A 171 13.72 1.77 3.69
N GLY A 172 14.01 2.59 2.68
CA GLY A 172 15.09 2.28 1.74
C GLY A 172 15.12 3.19 0.52
N ASP A 173 15.92 2.80 -0.48
CA ASP A 173 15.99 3.50 -1.76
C ASP A 173 14.64 3.37 -2.52
N PRO A 174 13.99 4.49 -2.90
CA PRO A 174 12.69 4.47 -3.56
C PRO A 174 12.74 3.82 -4.95
N PHE A 175 13.85 3.94 -5.67
CA PHE A 175 14.02 3.32 -6.99
C PHE A 175 14.24 1.81 -6.87
N GLU A 176 14.96 1.35 -5.85
CA GLU A 176 15.06 -0.08 -5.56
C GLU A 176 13.69 -0.65 -5.19
N PHE A 177 12.95 0.02 -4.29
CA PHE A 177 11.60 -0.38 -3.93
C PHE A 177 10.66 -0.46 -5.13
N ALA A 178 10.69 0.53 -6.02
CA ALA A 178 9.87 0.56 -7.23
C ALA A 178 10.19 -0.61 -8.16
N ARG A 179 11.48 -0.87 -8.43
CA ARG A 179 11.92 -2.00 -9.27
C ARG A 179 11.52 -3.34 -8.66
N ASN A 180 11.80 -3.53 -7.37
CA ASN A 180 11.48 -4.78 -6.68
C ASN A 180 9.97 -5.05 -6.64
N SER A 181 9.16 -4.01 -6.44
CA SER A 181 7.69 -4.13 -6.45
C SER A 181 7.15 -4.53 -7.83
N ILE A 182 7.57 -3.85 -8.90
CA ILE A 182 7.09 -4.16 -10.25
C ILE A 182 7.63 -5.50 -10.77
N GLU A 183 8.86 -5.87 -10.42
CA GLU A 183 9.42 -7.17 -10.77
C GLU A 183 8.70 -8.33 -10.06
N ALA A 184 8.37 -8.17 -8.77
CA ALA A 184 7.55 -9.14 -8.06
C ALA A 184 6.17 -9.32 -8.72
N ALA A 185 5.54 -8.20 -9.11
CA ALA A 185 4.25 -8.20 -9.78
C ALA A 185 4.31 -8.90 -11.16
N ARG A 186 5.32 -8.57 -11.97
CA ARG A 186 5.56 -9.24 -13.26
C ARG A 186 5.85 -10.72 -13.12
N LYS A 187 6.50 -11.14 -12.03
CA LYS A 187 6.87 -12.55 -11.84
C LYS A 187 5.68 -13.48 -11.59
N VAL A 188 4.55 -12.90 -11.18
CA VAL A 188 3.29 -13.61 -10.91
C VAL A 188 2.18 -13.16 -11.85
N ASP A 189 2.55 -12.57 -12.98
CA ASP A 189 1.65 -12.16 -14.07
C ASP A 189 0.53 -11.18 -13.63
N LEU A 190 0.89 -10.19 -12.79
CA LEU A 190 -0.02 -9.07 -12.48
C LEU A 190 -0.09 -8.04 -13.62
N PHE A 191 0.61 -8.19 -14.73
CA PHE A 191 0.56 -7.25 -15.86
C PHE A 191 0.84 -7.95 -17.18
#